data_AF-A0A3B8RZJ9-F1
#
_entry.id   AF-A0A3B8RZJ9-F1
#
_cell.length_a   1.000
_cell.length_b   1.000
_cell.length_c   1.000
_cell.angle_alpha   90.00
_cell.angle_beta   90.00
_cell.angle_gamma   90.00
#
_symmetry.space_group_name_H-M   'P 1'
#
loop_
_entity.id
_entity.type
_entity.pdbx_description
1 polymer ?
#
loop_
_entity_poly.entity_id
_entity_poly.type
_entity_poly.pdbx_seq_one_letter_code
_entity_poly.pdbx_strand_id
1 'polypeptide(L)'
;MKESILIILIIILAQTHISAQVVTAVAPLKPGNKWIYYSKILFQRDIKKYEVTDTMKIINDIQFFLIFNTPYNDVTYMTLLNNEFYARYDESMPDSLYKYFKINPKIGDEWEQNLALEGATLYSTIIDTFSAQVFNISTLIFVVDRTDSGVVGSREYWTEEFGMLNGLYEQAEDILKGCVIEGVVYGDTTTVGISDEEKLPTEFVLHQNYPNPFNSSTTISFKLKSSESISLIIYDVMGNEIKRVIDNEWFNYGSHKIVWDGNNNSNQPVLSGVYYYRLINGSVKVTHSMILIK
;
A
#
# COMPACT_ATOMS: atom_id res chain seq x y z
N MET A 1 39.92 -29.87 -40.33
CA MET A 1 39.36 -29.94 -38.97
C MET A 1 39.16 -28.52 -38.49
N LYS A 2 37.91 -28.04 -38.43
CA LYS A 2 37.52 -26.80 -37.75
C LYS A 2 36.61 -27.25 -36.62
N GLU A 3 37.07 -27.14 -35.39
CA GLU A 3 36.26 -27.40 -34.21
C GLU A 3 35.29 -26.23 -34.02
N SER A 4 34.00 -26.53 -34.01
CA SER A 4 32.96 -25.58 -33.63
C SER A 4 32.75 -25.70 -32.12
N ILE A 5 33.19 -24.70 -31.37
CA ILE A 5 32.91 -24.56 -29.94
C ILE A 5 31.47 -24.07 -29.79
N LEU A 6 30.60 -24.95 -29.30
CA LEU A 6 29.23 -24.63 -28.92
C LEU A 6 29.25 -23.98 -27.53
N ILE A 7 29.16 -22.66 -27.48
CA ILE A 7 29.01 -21.92 -26.22
C ILE A 7 27.54 -22.02 -25.79
N ILE A 8 27.26 -22.90 -24.83
CA ILE A 8 25.96 -22.98 -24.15
C ILE A 8 25.95 -21.88 -23.10
N LEU A 9 25.20 -20.81 -23.37
CA LEU A 9 24.96 -19.73 -22.42
C LEU A 9 23.89 -20.21 -21.42
N ILE A 10 24.33 -20.72 -20.27
CA ILE A 10 23.43 -21.01 -19.14
C ILE A 10 23.12 -19.67 -18.47
N ILE A 11 21.94 -19.12 -18.75
CA ILE A 11 21.39 -18.00 -18.00
C ILE A 11 20.96 -18.57 -16.64
N ILE A 12 21.82 -18.42 -15.64
CA ILE A 12 21.45 -18.63 -14.24
C ILE A 12 20.54 -17.45 -13.87
N LEU A 13 19.23 -17.67 -13.92
CA LEU A 13 18.26 -16.81 -13.26
C LEU A 13 18.52 -16.93 -11.76
N ALA A 14 19.34 -16.02 -11.22
CA ALA A 14 19.34 -15.74 -9.80
C ALA A 14 17.95 -15.18 -9.47
N GLN A 15 17.05 -16.04 -8.98
CA GLN A 15 15.86 -15.58 -8.29
C GLN A 15 16.34 -14.93 -7.00
N THR A 16 16.53 -13.62 -7.01
CA THR A 16 16.51 -12.83 -5.78
C THR A 16 15.09 -12.96 -5.24
N HIS A 17 14.92 -13.78 -4.22
CA HIS A 17 13.71 -13.80 -3.41
C HIS A 17 13.62 -12.48 -2.65
N ILE A 18 13.22 -11.41 -3.32
CA ILE A 18 12.73 -10.22 -2.64
C ILE A 18 11.38 -10.63 -2.07
N SER A 19 11.32 -10.92 -0.78
CA SER A 19 10.06 -11.23 -0.12
C SER A 19 9.21 -9.96 -0.14
N ALA A 20 8.17 -9.94 -0.98
CA ALA A 20 7.24 -8.84 -1.07
C ALA A 20 6.46 -8.70 0.25
N GLN A 21 6.99 -7.95 1.21
CA GLN A 21 6.32 -7.59 2.47
C GLN A 21 6.26 -6.07 2.57
N VAL A 22 5.10 -5.54 2.96
CA VAL A 22 4.86 -4.08 2.98
C VAL A 22 4.71 -3.54 4.40
N VAL A 23 4.07 -4.28 5.31
CA VAL A 23 4.09 -3.96 6.74
C VAL A 23 5.33 -4.56 7.41
N THR A 24 6.28 -3.71 7.72
CA THR A 24 7.44 -4.02 8.58
C THR A 24 7.32 -3.42 9.98
N ALA A 25 6.32 -2.56 10.22
CA ALA A 25 6.23 -1.74 11.42
C ALA A 25 4.79 -1.27 11.74
N VAL A 26 4.50 -1.06 13.03
CA VAL A 26 3.23 -0.52 13.55
C VAL A 26 3.45 0.61 14.56
N ALA A 27 2.49 1.52 14.66
CA ALA A 27 2.47 2.62 15.63
C ALA A 27 1.01 3.02 15.95
N PRO A 28 0.71 3.66 17.10
CA PRO A 28 1.62 3.99 18.20
C PRO A 28 2.05 2.76 19.03
N LEU A 29 3.28 2.79 19.57
CA LEU A 29 3.85 1.69 20.35
C LEU A 29 3.40 1.76 21.82
N LYS A 30 2.40 0.95 22.19
CA LYS A 30 1.97 0.77 23.58
C LYS A 30 1.50 -0.67 23.83
N PRO A 31 1.86 -1.29 24.96
CA PRO A 31 1.36 -2.60 25.37
C PRO A 31 -0.16 -2.74 25.21
N GLY A 32 -0.59 -3.82 24.58
CA GLY A 32 -1.99 -4.11 24.30
C GLY A 32 -2.53 -3.45 23.03
N ASN A 33 -1.77 -2.57 22.36
CA ASN A 33 -2.17 -2.08 21.05
C ASN A 33 -2.09 -3.20 20.01
N LYS A 34 -3.06 -3.23 19.10
CA LYS A 34 -3.20 -4.27 18.08
C LYS A 34 -3.54 -3.66 16.73
N TRP A 35 -3.05 -4.25 15.65
CA TRP A 35 -3.38 -3.87 14.28
C TRP A 35 -3.72 -5.12 13.48
N ILE A 36 -4.73 -5.01 12.64
CA ILE A 36 -5.16 -6.07 11.74
C ILE A 36 -5.07 -5.51 10.33
N TYR A 37 -4.13 -6.05 9.57
CA TYR A 37 -3.94 -5.73 8.17
C TYR A 37 -4.49 -6.84 7.29
N TYR A 38 -5.14 -6.42 6.23
CA TYR A 38 -5.34 -7.26 5.07
C TYR A 38 -4.13 -7.08 4.17
N SER A 39 -3.37 -8.17 3.99
CA SER A 39 -2.19 -8.25 3.14
C SER A 39 -2.57 -8.94 1.84
N LYS A 40 -2.25 -8.32 0.72
CA LYS A 40 -2.36 -8.92 -0.61
C LYS A 40 -0.98 -8.93 -1.24
N ILE A 41 -0.46 -10.10 -1.56
CA ILE A 41 0.83 -10.26 -2.24
C ILE A 41 0.58 -11.10 -3.49
N LEU A 42 0.88 -10.53 -4.66
CA LEU A 42 0.58 -11.11 -5.97
C LEU A 42 -0.94 -11.41 -6.11
N PHE A 43 -1.32 -12.66 -5.81
CA PHE A 43 -2.69 -13.19 -5.86
C PHE A 43 -3.15 -13.79 -4.53
N GLN A 44 -2.27 -13.87 -3.54
CA GLN A 44 -2.57 -14.42 -2.21
C GLN A 44 -3.04 -13.31 -1.28
N ARG A 45 -3.97 -13.67 -0.40
CA ARG A 45 -4.57 -12.77 0.57
C ARG A 45 -4.39 -13.39 1.94
N ASP A 46 -3.77 -12.64 2.83
CA ASP A 46 -3.55 -13.03 4.21
C ASP A 46 -4.04 -11.94 5.14
N ILE A 47 -4.41 -12.35 6.36
CA ILE A 47 -4.67 -11.42 7.45
C ILE A 47 -3.44 -11.45 8.34
N LYS A 48 -2.77 -10.31 8.44
CA LYS A 48 -1.66 -10.12 9.38
C LYS A 48 -2.17 -9.40 10.61
N LYS A 49 -1.87 -9.94 11.78
CA LYS A 49 -2.22 -9.31 13.06
C LYS A 49 -0.96 -9.06 13.84
N TYR A 50 -0.79 -7.80 14.22
CA TYR A 50 0.32 -7.32 15.03
C TYR A 50 -0.22 -6.96 16.39
N GLU A 51 0.49 -7.36 17.44
CA GLU A 51 0.20 -7.00 18.81
C GLU A 51 1.47 -6.54 19.49
N VAL A 52 1.42 -5.38 20.14
CA VAL A 52 2.46 -4.99 21.09
C VAL A 52 2.18 -5.75 22.38
N THR A 53 2.88 -6.87 22.58
CA THR A 53 2.58 -7.83 23.65
C THR A 53 3.20 -7.46 24.99
N ASP A 54 4.23 -6.62 24.97
CA ASP A 54 5.06 -6.25 26.13
C ASP A 54 5.88 -7.40 26.73
N THR A 55 7.19 -7.27 26.52
CA THR A 55 8.26 -7.89 27.29
C THR A 55 9.50 -7.01 27.08
N MET A 56 9.46 -5.82 27.68
CA MET A 56 10.54 -4.83 27.78
C MET A 56 11.94 -5.43 27.61
N LYS A 57 12.50 -5.31 26.41
CA LYS A 57 13.87 -5.75 26.10
C LYS A 57 14.76 -4.51 26.08
N ILE A 58 15.86 -4.56 26.83
CA ILE A 58 16.90 -3.52 26.78
C ILE A 58 18.05 -4.06 25.94
N ILE A 59 18.42 -3.32 24.90
CA ILE A 59 19.57 -3.63 24.06
C ILE A 59 20.36 -2.34 23.86
N ASN A 60 21.66 -2.35 24.20
CA ASN A 60 22.54 -1.18 24.13
C ASN A 60 21.92 0.07 24.80
N ASP A 61 21.39 -0.11 26.02
CA ASP A 61 20.72 0.94 26.82
C ASP A 61 19.45 1.56 26.19
N ILE A 62 18.95 0.97 25.11
CA ILE A 62 17.69 1.36 24.47
C ILE A 62 16.60 0.35 24.83
N GLN A 63 15.45 0.86 25.26
CA GLN A 63 14.26 0.07 25.56
C GLN A 63 13.44 -0.17 24.29
N PHE A 64 13.08 -1.44 24.05
CA PHE A 64 12.25 -1.86 22.93
C PHE A 64 10.92 -2.47 23.38
N PHE A 65 9.89 -2.16 22.63
CA PHE A 65 8.62 -2.88 22.59
C PHE A 65 8.76 -4.13 21.73
N LEU A 66 8.11 -5.20 22.16
CA LEU A 66 8.01 -6.45 21.40
C LEU A 66 6.69 -6.46 20.62
N ILE A 67 6.78 -6.63 19.31
CA ILE A 67 5.65 -6.72 18.40
C ILE A 67 5.58 -8.15 17.90
N PHE A 68 4.50 -8.84 18.26
CA PHE A 68 4.23 -10.19 17.81
C PHE A 68 3.36 -10.17 16.56
N ASN A 69 3.77 -10.91 15.54
CA ASN A 69 3.07 -11.02 14.27
C ASN A 69 2.49 -12.43 14.08
N THR A 70 1.16 -12.52 14.06
CA THR A 70 0.44 -13.71 13.58
C THR A 70 0.00 -13.47 12.14
N PRO A 71 0.13 -14.45 11.22
CA PRO A 71 0.30 -15.88 11.48
C PRO A 71 1.75 -16.39 11.50
N TYR A 72 2.74 -15.55 11.22
CA TYR A 72 4.12 -16.01 11.03
C TYR A 72 4.83 -16.43 12.32
N ASN A 73 4.27 -16.09 13.49
CA ASN A 73 4.87 -16.26 14.80
C ASN A 73 6.23 -15.54 14.92
N ASP A 74 6.37 -14.44 14.17
CA ASP A 74 7.56 -13.61 14.16
C ASP A 74 7.49 -12.52 15.23
N VAL A 75 8.66 -12.06 15.64
CA VAL A 75 8.83 -11.00 16.63
C VAL A 75 9.68 -9.88 16.04
N THR A 76 9.17 -8.66 16.12
CA THR A 76 9.89 -7.44 15.78
C THR A 76 10.11 -6.59 17.04
N TYR A 77 11.32 -6.08 17.23
CA TYR A 77 11.60 -5.13 18.31
C TYR A 77 11.53 -3.71 17.78
N MET A 78 10.76 -2.85 18.44
CA MET A 78 10.57 -1.47 17.99
C MET A 78 10.67 -0.48 19.14
N THR A 79 11.13 0.72 18.86
CA THR A 79 11.29 1.78 19.88
C THR A 79 10.92 3.13 19.29
N LEU A 80 10.65 4.09 20.18
CA LEU A 80 10.45 5.50 19.84
C LEU A 80 11.56 6.31 20.53
N LEU A 81 12.42 6.93 19.74
CA LEU A 81 13.53 7.74 20.22
C LEU A 81 13.48 9.11 19.52
N ASN A 82 13.54 10.19 20.29
CA ASN A 82 13.58 11.56 19.74
C ASN A 82 12.49 11.83 18.68
N ASN A 83 11.25 11.38 18.93
CA ASN A 83 10.11 11.50 18.01
C ASN A 83 10.26 10.70 16.70
N GLU A 84 11.16 9.74 16.65
CA GLU A 84 11.39 8.87 15.49
C GLU A 84 11.23 7.42 15.91
N PHE A 85 10.46 6.68 15.12
CA PHE A 85 10.26 5.28 15.37
C PHE A 85 11.30 4.43 14.64
N TYR A 86 11.84 3.46 15.38
CA TYR A 86 12.85 2.53 14.91
C TYR A 86 12.39 1.09 15.09
N ALA A 87 12.77 0.22 14.17
CA ALA A 87 12.65 -1.23 14.28
C ALA A 87 14.04 -1.87 14.27
N ARG A 88 14.15 -3.07 14.83
CA ARG A 88 15.38 -3.88 14.85
C ARG A 88 15.08 -5.28 14.37
N TYR A 89 15.87 -5.75 13.40
CA TYR A 89 15.76 -7.09 12.81
C TYR A 89 16.65 -8.13 13.50
N ASP A 90 17.81 -7.72 14.05
CA ASP A 90 18.77 -8.65 14.66
C ASP A 90 19.36 -8.07 15.97
N GLU A 91 19.31 -8.84 17.06
CA GLU A 91 19.92 -8.51 18.35
C GLU A 91 21.46 -8.39 18.26
N SER A 92 22.10 -8.99 17.25
CA SER A 92 23.57 -9.05 17.12
C SER A 92 24.22 -7.77 16.54
N MET A 93 23.46 -6.90 15.87
CA MET A 93 24.02 -5.76 15.14
C MET A 93 23.70 -4.40 15.80
N PRO A 94 24.70 -3.68 16.36
CA PRO A 94 24.46 -2.39 17.03
C PRO A 94 23.98 -1.28 16.09
N ASP A 95 24.31 -1.35 14.79
CA ASP A 95 23.94 -0.34 13.77
C ASP A 95 22.64 -0.68 13.01
N SER A 96 21.86 -1.66 13.46
CA SER A 96 20.67 -2.18 12.75
C SER A 96 19.36 -1.45 13.06
N LEU A 97 19.41 -0.25 13.65
CA LEU A 97 18.20 0.54 13.91
C LEU A 97 17.65 1.11 12.61
N TYR A 98 16.53 0.54 12.18
CA TYR A 98 15.82 0.92 10.97
C TYR A 98 14.77 1.98 11.29
N LYS A 99 14.97 3.21 10.83
CA LYS A 99 13.99 4.29 11.02
C LYS A 99 12.85 4.15 10.00
N TYR A 100 11.62 3.96 10.48
CA TYR A 100 10.49 3.72 9.58
C TYR A 100 9.46 4.85 9.55
N PHE A 101 9.36 5.65 10.62
CA PHE A 101 8.44 6.77 10.67
C PHE A 101 8.90 7.85 11.65
N LYS A 102 8.43 9.08 11.45
CA LYS A 102 8.73 10.25 12.28
C LYS A 102 7.42 10.88 12.75
N ILE A 103 7.36 11.24 14.03
CA ILE A 103 6.25 11.98 14.64
C ILE A 103 6.33 13.45 14.22
N ASN A 104 5.18 14.05 13.93
CA ASN A 104 4.96 15.39 13.41
C ASN A 104 5.84 15.71 12.20
N PRO A 105 5.85 14.84 11.17
CA PRO A 105 6.72 15.05 10.04
C PRO A 105 6.14 16.15 9.14
N LYS A 106 7.01 16.85 8.42
CA LYS A 106 6.64 17.92 7.48
C LYS A 106 6.88 17.45 6.06
N ILE A 107 6.14 18.01 5.10
CA ILE A 107 6.44 17.81 3.67
C ILE A 107 7.90 18.19 3.41
N GLY A 108 8.64 17.28 2.77
CA GLY A 108 10.07 17.38 2.51
C GLY A 108 10.97 16.79 3.60
N ASP A 109 10.42 16.37 4.75
CA ASP A 109 11.18 15.59 5.71
C ASP A 109 11.58 14.25 5.07
N GLU A 110 12.86 13.91 5.18
CA GLU A 110 13.43 12.70 4.63
C GLU A 110 14.22 11.97 5.69
N TRP A 111 14.19 10.64 5.63
CA TRP A 111 15.08 9.81 6.42
C TRP A 111 15.58 8.59 5.65
N GLU A 112 16.82 8.25 5.97
CA GLU A 112 17.53 7.13 5.39
C GLU A 112 17.32 5.85 6.19
N GLN A 113 17.24 4.74 5.48
CA GLN A 113 17.12 3.38 5.96
C GLN A 113 18.24 2.55 5.36
N ASN A 114 19.20 2.15 6.20
CA ASN A 114 20.28 1.28 5.78
C ASN A 114 19.86 -0.18 5.89
N LEU A 115 19.61 -0.84 4.75
CA LEU A 115 19.35 -2.27 4.70
C LEU A 115 20.68 -3.01 4.72
N ALA A 116 21.20 -3.23 5.94
CA ALA A 116 22.52 -3.82 6.19
C ALA A 116 22.76 -5.19 5.48
N LEU A 117 21.70 -5.93 5.16
CA LEU A 117 21.78 -7.26 4.54
C LEU A 117 21.87 -7.21 3.00
N GLU A 118 21.50 -6.11 2.35
CA GLU A 118 21.42 -6.03 0.87
C GLU A 118 22.31 -4.95 0.26
N GLY A 119 22.96 -4.10 1.09
CA GLY A 119 23.79 -2.99 0.60
C GLY A 119 23.00 -1.88 -0.10
N ALA A 120 21.67 -1.92 0.03
CA ALA A 120 20.74 -0.94 -0.47
C ALA A 120 20.40 0.11 0.60
N THR A 121 20.26 1.35 0.18
CA THR A 121 19.84 2.46 1.04
C THR A 121 18.49 2.94 0.56
N LEU A 122 17.48 2.79 1.42
CA LEU A 122 16.14 3.30 1.17
C LEU A 122 15.99 4.70 1.75
N TYR A 123 15.34 5.59 1.00
CA TYR A 123 14.95 6.91 1.48
C TYR A 123 13.45 6.97 1.61
N SER A 124 12.96 7.42 2.76
CA SER A 124 11.55 7.72 3.00
C SER A 124 11.37 9.23 3.06
N THR A 125 10.52 9.77 2.20
CA THR A 125 10.30 11.21 2.09
C THR A 125 8.80 11.52 2.24
N ILE A 126 8.44 12.49 3.09
CA ILE A 126 7.07 13.01 3.09
C ILE A 126 6.87 13.86 1.85
N ILE A 127 6.06 13.38 0.92
CA ILE A 127 5.81 14.08 -0.35
C ILE A 127 4.52 14.87 -0.35
N ASP A 128 3.57 14.52 0.52
CA ASP A 128 2.28 15.21 0.61
C ASP A 128 1.60 14.95 1.97
N THR A 129 0.61 15.78 2.28
CA THR A 129 -0.28 15.60 3.44
C THR A 129 -1.69 16.01 3.11
N PHE A 130 -2.68 15.24 3.57
CA PHE A 130 -4.09 15.58 3.43
C PHE A 130 -4.91 15.07 4.61
N SER A 131 -6.05 15.68 4.89
CA SER A 131 -6.97 15.19 5.92
C SER A 131 -8.07 14.34 5.31
N ALA A 132 -8.41 13.22 5.96
CA ALA A 132 -9.53 12.36 5.59
C ALA A 132 -10.19 11.74 6.82
N GLN A 133 -11.36 11.13 6.62
CA GLN A 133 -12.02 10.35 7.68
C GLN A 133 -11.40 8.96 7.76
N VAL A 134 -10.81 8.63 8.90
CA VAL A 134 -10.25 7.31 9.23
C VAL A 134 -10.98 6.82 10.48
N PHE A 135 -11.70 5.70 10.36
CA PHE A 135 -12.54 5.17 11.46
C PHE A 135 -13.48 6.22 12.09
N ASN A 136 -14.08 7.08 11.26
CA ASN A 136 -14.94 8.21 11.64
C ASN A 136 -14.24 9.32 12.44
N ILE A 137 -12.92 9.40 12.36
CA ILE A 137 -12.11 10.47 12.94
C ILE A 137 -11.48 11.27 11.80
N SER A 138 -11.54 12.59 11.89
CA SER A 138 -10.83 13.46 10.98
C SER A 138 -9.34 13.39 11.29
N THR A 139 -8.57 12.75 10.41
CA THR A 139 -7.17 12.42 10.64
C THR A 139 -6.30 13.03 9.55
N LEU A 140 -5.14 13.59 9.95
CA LEU A 140 -4.10 14.03 9.04
C LEU A 140 -3.31 12.81 8.56
N ILE A 141 -3.23 12.64 7.25
CA ILE A 141 -2.53 11.55 6.58
C ILE A 141 -1.27 12.11 5.94
N PHE A 142 -0.15 11.43 6.17
CA PHE A 142 1.15 11.69 5.59
C PHE A 142 1.39 10.70 4.45
N VAL A 143 1.70 11.22 3.26
CA VAL A 143 2.09 10.39 2.11
C VAL A 143 3.60 10.26 2.12
N VAL A 144 4.06 9.03 2.32
CA VAL A 144 5.49 8.68 2.37
C VAL A 144 5.85 7.98 1.06
N ASP A 145 6.79 8.55 0.32
CA ASP A 145 7.42 7.89 -0.83
C ASP A 145 8.68 7.18 -0.35
N ARG A 146 8.85 5.91 -0.71
CA ARG A 146 10.03 5.12 -0.41
C ARG A 146 10.77 4.79 -1.69
N THR A 147 12.02 5.22 -1.78
CA THR A 147 12.86 5.06 -2.98
C THR A 147 14.14 4.30 -2.65
N ASP A 148 14.55 3.41 -3.55
CA ASP A 148 15.93 2.90 -3.62
C ASP A 148 16.53 3.47 -4.92
N SER A 149 17.68 4.14 -4.81
CA SER A 149 18.49 4.48 -6.00
C SER A 149 17.75 5.26 -7.11
N GLY A 150 16.75 6.07 -6.74
CA GLY A 150 16.00 6.94 -7.67
C GLY A 150 14.78 6.30 -8.36
N VAL A 151 14.41 5.07 -8.02
CA VAL A 151 13.13 4.45 -8.42
C VAL A 151 12.22 4.39 -7.20
N VAL A 152 10.97 4.87 -7.32
CA VAL A 152 9.96 4.72 -6.26
C VAL A 152 9.66 3.23 -6.10
N GLY A 153 10.12 2.67 -4.99
CA GLY A 153 9.92 1.26 -4.65
C GLY A 153 8.59 1.03 -3.92
N SER A 154 8.12 2.00 -3.13
CA SER A 154 6.81 1.93 -2.47
C SER A 154 6.21 3.27 -2.10
N ARG A 155 4.90 3.25 -1.82
CA ARG A 155 4.15 4.37 -1.24
C ARG A 155 3.41 3.93 0.00
N GLU A 156 3.45 4.74 1.04
CA GLU A 156 2.75 4.48 2.29
C GLU A 156 1.93 5.69 2.73
N TYR A 157 0.85 5.42 3.44
CA TYR A 157 -0.07 6.40 4.00
C TYR A 157 -0.07 6.21 5.51
N TRP A 158 0.44 7.20 6.24
CA TRP A 158 0.65 7.13 7.68
C TRP A 158 -0.19 8.15 8.43
N THR A 159 -0.48 7.83 9.68
CA THR A 159 -1.14 8.69 10.67
C THR A 159 -0.45 8.54 12.01
N GLU A 160 -0.54 9.54 12.88
CA GLU A 160 0.00 9.42 14.24
C GLU A 160 -0.92 8.56 15.13
N GLU A 161 -2.22 8.63 14.87
CA GLU A 161 -3.26 7.98 15.67
C GLU A 161 -3.32 6.48 15.45
N PHE A 162 -3.14 6.03 14.19
CA PHE A 162 -3.35 4.64 13.80
C PHE A 162 -2.12 3.98 13.19
N GLY A 163 -1.04 4.74 12.95
CA GLY A 163 0.13 4.27 12.22
C GLY A 163 -0.16 4.18 10.72
N MET A 164 0.40 3.15 10.07
CA MET A 164 0.23 2.94 8.64
C MET A 164 -1.21 2.51 8.31
N LEU A 165 -1.88 3.27 7.45
CA LEU A 165 -3.19 2.92 6.92
C LEU A 165 -3.08 2.00 5.72
N ASN A 166 -2.12 2.29 4.85
CA ASN A 166 -1.89 1.56 3.62
C ASN A 166 -0.42 1.62 3.22
N GLY A 167 0.12 0.50 2.77
CA GLY A 167 1.43 0.42 2.13
C GLY A 167 1.32 -0.31 0.80
N LEU A 168 1.98 0.21 -0.23
CA LEU A 168 2.02 -0.31 -1.58
C LEU A 168 3.47 -0.54 -2.00
N TYR A 169 3.85 -1.78 -2.31
CA TYR A 169 5.18 -2.13 -2.83
C TYR A 169 5.03 -3.11 -3.98
N GLU A 170 5.38 -2.69 -5.20
CA GLU A 170 5.24 -3.50 -6.42
C GLU A 170 3.88 -4.22 -6.56
N GLN A 171 3.84 -5.54 -6.28
CA GLN A 171 2.66 -6.40 -6.34
C GLN A 171 2.10 -6.76 -4.96
N ALA A 172 2.53 -6.04 -3.92
CA ALA A 172 2.08 -6.21 -2.56
C ALA A 172 1.39 -4.95 -2.04
N GLU A 173 0.33 -5.15 -1.26
CA GLU A 173 -0.49 -4.12 -0.66
C GLU A 173 -0.91 -4.58 0.74
N ASP A 174 -0.68 -3.74 1.74
CA ASP A 174 -1.19 -3.94 3.09
C ASP A 174 -2.19 -2.81 3.41
N ILE A 175 -3.36 -3.15 3.95
CA ILE A 175 -4.43 -2.19 4.29
C ILE A 175 -4.90 -2.44 5.72
N LEU A 176 -4.85 -1.41 6.56
CA LEU A 176 -5.37 -1.47 7.92
C LEU A 176 -6.90 -1.66 7.88
N LYS A 177 -7.39 -2.74 8.50
CA LYS A 177 -8.83 -3.04 8.61
C LYS A 177 -9.40 -2.63 9.96
N GLY A 178 -8.60 -2.78 11.00
CA GLY A 178 -8.95 -2.35 12.33
C GLY A 178 -7.75 -2.39 13.26
N CYS A 179 -7.89 -1.69 14.37
CA CYS A 179 -6.90 -1.65 15.42
C CYS A 179 -7.56 -1.54 16.78
N VAL A 180 -6.81 -1.91 17.81
CA VAL A 180 -7.12 -1.59 19.20
C VAL A 180 -6.02 -0.65 19.67
N ILE A 181 -6.35 0.61 19.94
CA ILE A 181 -5.38 1.61 20.39
C ILE A 181 -5.81 2.05 21.78
N GLU A 182 -4.94 1.79 22.77
CA GLU A 182 -5.18 2.07 24.19
C GLU A 182 -6.51 1.50 24.73
N GLY A 183 -6.92 0.33 24.21
CA GLY A 183 -8.17 -0.33 24.59
C GLY A 183 -9.41 0.15 23.84
N VAL A 184 -9.29 1.17 22.98
CA VAL A 184 -10.38 1.60 22.09
C VAL A 184 -10.30 0.84 20.76
N VAL A 185 -11.44 0.28 20.35
CA VAL A 185 -11.56 -0.50 19.11
C VAL A 185 -11.92 0.42 17.94
N TYR A 186 -11.17 0.32 16.86
CA TYR A 186 -11.39 1.03 15.61
C TYR A 186 -11.45 0.05 14.44
N GLY A 187 -12.39 0.27 13.52
CA GLY A 187 -12.55 -0.57 12.33
C GLY A 187 -12.98 -2.00 12.65
N ASP A 188 -12.62 -2.93 11.77
CA ASP A 188 -12.93 -4.35 11.92
C ASP A 188 -11.79 -5.09 12.63
N THR A 189 -12.03 -5.47 13.89
CA THR A 189 -11.11 -6.29 14.68
C THR A 189 -11.56 -7.73 14.86
N THR A 190 -12.64 -8.14 14.21
CA THR A 190 -13.38 -9.38 14.50
C THR A 190 -13.00 -10.55 13.61
N THR A 191 -11.85 -10.49 12.94
CA THR A 191 -11.42 -11.53 12.00
C THR A 191 -11.17 -12.87 12.70
N VAL A 192 -12.24 -13.63 12.92
CA VAL A 192 -12.22 -15.08 13.01
C VAL A 192 -11.44 -15.54 11.79
N GLY A 193 -10.54 -16.51 11.96
CA GLY A 193 -9.89 -17.19 10.84
C GLY A 193 -10.95 -17.93 10.05
N ILE A 194 -11.75 -17.21 9.27
CA ILE A 194 -12.43 -17.77 8.15
C ILE A 194 -11.31 -17.86 7.12
N SER A 195 -10.94 -19.09 6.77
CA SER A 195 -10.51 -19.33 5.41
C SER A 195 -11.68 -18.87 4.53
N ASP A 196 -11.78 -17.57 4.32
CA ASP A 196 -12.69 -16.99 3.37
C ASP A 196 -12.09 -17.31 2.01
N GLU A 197 -12.32 -18.56 1.59
CA GLU A 197 -13.07 -18.76 0.36
C GLU A 197 -14.48 -18.12 0.50
N GLU A 198 -14.56 -16.85 0.91
CA GLU A 198 -15.49 -15.98 0.23
C GLU A 198 -15.07 -16.11 -1.22
N LYS A 199 -15.93 -16.76 -2.00
CA LYS A 199 -16.03 -16.56 -3.43
C LYS A 199 -16.38 -15.08 -3.69
N LEU A 200 -15.49 -14.17 -3.33
CA LEU A 200 -15.31 -12.93 -4.05
C LEU A 200 -14.87 -13.35 -5.46
N PRO A 201 -15.46 -12.82 -6.53
CA PRO A 201 -15.12 -13.24 -7.88
C PRO A 201 -13.62 -13.02 -8.09
N THR A 202 -12.91 -14.12 -8.28
CA THR A 202 -11.45 -14.26 -8.28
C THR A 202 -10.72 -13.61 -9.48
N GLU A 203 -11.26 -12.57 -10.12
CA GLU A 203 -10.95 -12.31 -11.54
C GLU A 203 -10.86 -10.84 -12.01
N PHE A 204 -11.10 -9.81 -11.17
CA PHE A 204 -11.26 -8.42 -11.67
C PHE A 204 -10.62 -7.36 -10.75
N VAL A 205 -9.72 -6.52 -11.29
CA VAL A 205 -9.00 -5.48 -10.52
C VAL A 205 -9.09 -4.12 -11.21
N LEU A 206 -9.54 -3.09 -10.50
CA LEU A 206 -9.45 -1.68 -10.90
C LEU A 206 -8.40 -0.99 -10.01
N HIS A 207 -7.40 -0.36 -10.60
CA HIS A 207 -6.35 0.35 -9.87
C HIS A 207 -6.71 1.82 -9.64
N GLN A 208 -6.05 2.44 -8.66
CA GLN A 208 -6.06 3.89 -8.50
C GLN A 208 -5.54 4.56 -9.78
N ASN A 209 -6.23 5.61 -10.23
CA ASN A 209 -5.81 6.37 -11.41
C ASN A 209 -4.48 7.10 -11.12
N TYR A 210 -3.60 7.20 -12.11
CA TYR A 210 -2.33 7.92 -11.98
C TYR A 210 -2.13 8.88 -13.16
N PRO A 211 -1.77 10.15 -12.91
CA PRO A 211 -1.63 10.78 -11.58
C PRO A 211 -2.98 10.96 -10.86
N ASN A 212 -2.95 11.12 -9.53
CA ASN A 212 -4.07 11.55 -8.68
C ASN A 212 -3.53 12.28 -7.44
N PRO A 213 -3.78 13.58 -7.25
CA PRO A 213 -4.52 14.48 -8.13
C PRO A 213 -3.88 14.62 -9.51
N PHE A 214 -4.67 14.97 -10.53
CA PHE A 214 -4.16 15.16 -11.89
C PHE A 214 -4.56 16.50 -12.49
N ASN A 215 -3.71 16.99 -13.39
CA ASN A 215 -4.02 18.10 -14.27
C ASN A 215 -4.22 17.58 -15.69
N SER A 216 -5.37 17.94 -16.28
CA SER A 216 -5.76 17.65 -17.68
C SER A 216 -6.03 16.18 -18.03
N SER A 217 -5.22 15.22 -17.62
CA SER A 217 -5.53 13.80 -17.87
C SER A 217 -4.98 12.85 -16.79
N THR A 218 -5.60 11.68 -16.69
CA THR A 218 -5.17 10.60 -15.80
C THR A 218 -5.34 9.25 -16.48
N THR A 219 -4.49 8.29 -16.11
CA THR A 219 -4.58 6.92 -16.61
C THR A 219 -5.29 6.04 -15.58
N ILE A 220 -6.41 5.46 -15.99
CA ILE A 220 -7.14 4.43 -15.26
C ILE A 220 -6.63 3.07 -15.73
N SER A 221 -6.04 2.31 -14.82
CA SER A 221 -5.52 0.97 -15.12
C SER A 221 -6.43 -0.10 -14.51
N PHE A 222 -6.66 -1.19 -15.23
CA PHE A 222 -7.42 -2.33 -14.72
C PHE A 222 -6.87 -3.64 -15.29
N LYS A 223 -7.17 -4.76 -14.62
CA LYS A 223 -6.75 -6.10 -15.03
C LYS A 223 -7.94 -7.03 -15.06
N LEU A 224 -8.08 -7.73 -16.18
CA LEU A 224 -9.08 -8.77 -16.41
C LEU A 224 -8.40 -10.13 -16.36
N LYS A 225 -8.98 -11.10 -15.68
CA LYS A 225 -8.43 -12.48 -15.64
C LYS A 225 -9.02 -13.37 -16.73
N SER A 226 -10.20 -13.03 -17.25
CA SER A 226 -10.78 -13.60 -18.46
C SER A 226 -11.15 -12.49 -19.46
N SER A 227 -11.26 -12.85 -20.74
CA SER A 227 -11.77 -11.92 -21.74
C SER A 227 -13.29 -11.74 -21.56
N GLU A 228 -13.76 -10.50 -21.47
CA GLU A 228 -15.14 -10.17 -21.08
C GLU A 228 -15.55 -8.75 -21.47
N SER A 229 -16.86 -8.47 -21.44
CA SER A 229 -17.41 -7.14 -21.66
C SER A 229 -17.41 -6.29 -20.39
N ILE A 230 -16.94 -5.05 -20.49
CA ILE A 230 -16.82 -4.13 -19.36
C ILE A 230 -17.35 -2.74 -19.69
N SER A 231 -17.78 -2.00 -18.67
CA SER A 231 -18.04 -0.56 -18.76
C SER A 231 -17.19 0.22 -17.77
N LEU A 232 -16.67 1.37 -18.18
CA LEU A 232 -15.95 2.30 -17.33
C LEU A 232 -16.68 3.64 -17.35
N ILE A 233 -17.22 4.04 -16.21
CA ILE A 233 -18.07 5.23 -16.10
C ILE A 233 -17.52 6.16 -15.05
N ILE A 234 -17.52 7.45 -15.36
CA ILE A 234 -17.09 8.54 -14.50
C ILE A 234 -18.32 9.30 -14.02
N TYR A 235 -18.35 9.61 -12.73
CA TYR A 235 -19.42 10.28 -12.03
C TYR A 235 -18.91 11.51 -11.29
N ASP A 236 -19.78 12.50 -11.08
CA ASP A 236 -19.55 13.56 -10.11
C ASP A 236 -19.89 13.11 -8.68
N VAL A 237 -19.72 14.01 -7.72
CA VAL A 237 -20.03 13.77 -6.29
C VAL A 237 -21.51 13.54 -5.99
N MET A 238 -22.41 13.97 -6.87
CA MET A 238 -23.85 13.73 -6.75
C MET A 238 -24.26 12.39 -7.38
N GLY A 239 -23.32 11.68 -8.00
CA GLY A 239 -23.57 10.42 -8.71
C GLY A 239 -24.11 10.60 -10.12
N ASN A 240 -24.08 11.81 -10.68
CA ASN A 240 -24.45 12.02 -12.08
C ASN A 240 -23.35 11.46 -12.98
N GLU A 241 -23.75 10.77 -14.05
CA GLU A 241 -22.82 10.28 -15.06
C GLU A 241 -22.22 11.46 -15.83
N ILE A 242 -20.90 11.60 -15.74
CA ILE A 242 -20.11 12.64 -16.40
C ILE A 242 -19.60 12.15 -17.74
N LYS A 243 -18.99 10.96 -17.75
CA LYS A 243 -18.46 10.35 -18.96
C LYS A 243 -18.51 8.84 -18.89
N ARG A 244 -19.00 8.22 -19.95
CA ARG A 244 -18.85 6.80 -20.18
C ARG A 244 -17.67 6.58 -21.09
N VAL A 245 -16.57 6.13 -20.49
CA VAL A 245 -15.29 5.99 -21.20
C VAL A 245 -15.26 4.68 -22.00
N ILE A 246 -15.91 3.65 -21.48
CA ILE A 246 -16.07 2.35 -22.12
C ILE A 246 -17.53 1.94 -21.91
N ASP A 247 -18.22 1.52 -22.97
CA ASP A 247 -19.62 1.08 -22.87
C ASP A 247 -19.83 -0.37 -23.29
N ASN A 248 -19.73 -1.28 -22.32
CA ASN A 248 -19.99 -2.70 -22.49
C ASN A 248 -19.14 -3.34 -23.62
N GLU A 249 -17.90 -2.90 -23.74
CA GLU A 249 -16.97 -3.31 -24.78
C GLU A 249 -16.19 -4.55 -24.36
N TRP A 250 -15.87 -5.42 -25.33
CA TRP A 250 -15.13 -6.65 -25.09
C TRP A 250 -13.62 -6.39 -24.97
N PHE A 251 -13.01 -6.83 -23.88
CA PHE A 251 -11.58 -6.76 -23.64
C PHE A 251 -11.00 -8.16 -23.44
N ASN A 252 -9.75 -8.35 -23.87
CA ASN A 252 -9.04 -9.61 -23.62
C ASN A 252 -8.59 -9.71 -22.16
N TYR A 253 -8.32 -10.92 -21.68
CA TYR A 253 -7.61 -11.09 -20.41
C TYR A 253 -6.26 -10.33 -20.42
N GLY A 254 -5.83 -9.86 -19.25
CA GLY A 254 -4.59 -9.10 -19.09
C GLY A 254 -4.82 -7.68 -18.54
N SER A 255 -3.76 -6.89 -18.55
CA SER A 255 -3.76 -5.53 -18.03
C SER A 255 -4.10 -4.53 -19.13
N HIS A 256 -4.95 -3.57 -18.81
CA HIS A 256 -5.43 -2.52 -19.70
C HIS A 256 -5.23 -1.15 -19.07
N LYS A 257 -5.08 -0.14 -19.92
CA LYS A 257 -4.93 1.26 -19.54
C LYS A 257 -5.83 2.11 -20.40
N ILE A 258 -6.58 2.99 -19.76
CA ILE A 258 -7.49 3.93 -20.41
C ILE A 258 -7.20 5.32 -19.88
N VAL A 259 -7.11 6.29 -20.77
CA VAL A 259 -6.87 7.69 -20.40
C VAL A 259 -8.20 8.40 -20.32
N TRP A 260 -8.44 9.08 -19.19
CA TRP A 260 -9.46 10.12 -19.12
C TRP A 260 -8.81 11.49 -19.21
N ASP A 261 -9.38 12.33 -20.06
CA ASP A 261 -8.91 13.66 -20.45
C ASP A 261 -9.61 14.80 -19.70
N GLY A 262 -10.32 14.48 -18.61
CA GLY A 262 -11.07 15.49 -17.85
C GLY A 262 -12.22 16.11 -18.64
N ASN A 263 -12.74 15.44 -19.66
CA ASN A 263 -13.91 15.87 -20.43
C ASN A 263 -15.16 15.04 -20.09
N ASN A 264 -16.34 15.60 -20.32
CA ASN A 264 -17.63 14.89 -20.23
C ASN A 264 -17.99 14.18 -21.55
N ASN A 265 -19.16 13.54 -21.61
CA ASN A 265 -19.69 12.89 -22.82
C ASN A 265 -19.86 13.83 -24.03
N SER A 266 -19.99 15.14 -23.82
CA SER A 266 -20.05 16.15 -24.89
C SER A 266 -18.67 16.67 -25.30
N ASN A 267 -17.58 16.00 -24.87
CA ASN A 267 -16.19 16.43 -25.05
C ASN A 267 -15.89 17.84 -24.52
N GLN A 268 -16.67 18.30 -23.54
CA GLN A 268 -16.42 19.56 -22.86
C GLN A 268 -15.63 19.31 -21.58
N PRO A 269 -14.68 20.18 -21.24
CA PRO A 269 -13.91 20.00 -20.02
C PRO A 269 -14.78 20.18 -18.78
N VAL A 270 -14.59 19.30 -17.81
CA VAL A 270 -15.26 19.39 -16.51
C VAL A 270 -14.48 20.28 -15.55
N LEU A 271 -15.15 20.76 -14.51
CA LEU A 271 -14.57 21.66 -13.51
C LEU A 271 -13.58 20.91 -12.60
N SER A 272 -12.63 21.61 -11.99
CA SER A 272 -11.79 21.07 -10.92
C SER A 272 -12.68 20.55 -9.78
N GLY A 273 -12.35 19.37 -9.24
CA GLY A 273 -13.19 18.73 -8.23
C GLY A 273 -12.94 17.24 -8.07
N VAL A 274 -13.72 16.64 -7.17
CA VAL A 274 -13.71 15.20 -6.91
C VAL A 274 -14.65 14.52 -7.91
N TYR A 275 -14.17 13.43 -8.50
CA TYR A 275 -14.92 12.56 -9.38
C TYR A 275 -14.76 11.12 -8.92
N TYR A 276 -15.67 10.26 -9.33
CA TYR A 276 -15.60 8.82 -9.09
C TYR A 276 -15.55 8.11 -10.43
N TYR A 277 -14.71 7.09 -10.56
CA TYR A 277 -14.74 6.20 -11.72
C TYR A 277 -15.06 4.79 -11.26
N ARG A 278 -15.91 4.13 -12.03
CA ARG A 278 -16.45 2.81 -11.74
C ARG A 278 -16.24 1.89 -12.93
N LEU A 279 -15.58 0.77 -12.69
CA LEU A 279 -15.49 -0.32 -13.63
C LEU A 279 -16.58 -1.34 -13.30
N ILE A 280 -17.35 -1.70 -14.31
CA ILE A 280 -18.51 -2.60 -14.23
C ILE A 280 -18.26 -3.79 -15.12
N ASN A 281 -18.51 -4.98 -14.58
CA ASN A 281 -18.46 -6.25 -15.28
C ASN A 281 -19.62 -7.12 -14.77
N GLY A 282 -20.69 -7.24 -15.55
CA GLY A 282 -21.90 -7.95 -15.14
C GLY A 282 -22.45 -7.42 -13.81
N SER A 283 -22.48 -8.25 -12.77
CA SER A 283 -22.90 -7.89 -11.41
C SER A 283 -21.80 -7.23 -10.57
N VAL A 284 -20.54 -7.32 -10.99
CA VAL A 284 -19.38 -6.79 -10.25
C VAL A 284 -19.20 -5.31 -10.57
N LYS A 285 -19.04 -4.50 -9.52
CA LYS A 285 -18.80 -3.05 -9.63
C LYS A 285 -17.68 -2.65 -8.68
N VAL A 286 -16.63 -2.06 -9.20
CA VAL A 286 -15.51 -1.53 -8.39
C VAL A 286 -15.40 -0.04 -8.67
N THR A 287 -15.31 0.78 -7.61
CA THR A 287 -15.31 2.25 -7.71
C THR A 287 -14.12 2.82 -6.96
N HIS A 288 -13.48 3.84 -7.53
CA HIS A 288 -12.44 4.64 -6.88
C HIS A 288 -12.74 6.14 -7.10
N SER A 289 -12.20 6.99 -6.24
CA SER A 289 -12.25 8.44 -6.37
C SER A 289 -11.01 8.99 -7.04
N MET A 290 -11.13 10.13 -7.71
CA MET A 290 -10.04 10.89 -8.32
C MET A 290 -10.27 12.39 -8.15
N ILE A 291 -9.17 13.16 -8.11
CA ILE A 291 -9.19 14.61 -7.93
C ILE A 291 -8.61 15.26 -9.20
N LEU A 292 -9.45 16.03 -9.90
CA LEU A 292 -9.03 16.86 -11.01
C LEU A 292 -8.66 18.26 -10.48
N ILE A 293 -7.43 18.70 -10.78
CA ILE A 293 -6.93 20.04 -10.50
C ILE A 293 -6.60 20.70 -11.84
N LYS A 294 -7.42 21.68 -12.20
CA LYS A 294 -7.21 22.60 -13.31
C LYS A 294 -6.95 24.01 -12.81
#